data_AF-A0A7Y4WDC2-F1
#
_entry.id   AF-A0A7Y4WDC2-F1
#
_cell.length_a   1.000
_cell.length_b   1.000
_cell.length_c   1.000
_cell.angle_alpha   90.00
_cell.angle_beta   90.00
_cell.angle_gamma   90.00
#
_symmetry.space_group_name_H-M   'P 1'
#
loop_
_entity.id
_entity.type
_entity.pdbx_description
1 polymer ?
#
loop_
_entity_poly.entity_id
_entity_poly.type
_entity_poly.pdbx_seq_one_letter_code
_entity_poly.pdbx_strand_id
1 'polypeptide(L)'
;MTKSRFQEELLCIMDRKHHWAWPAFADGTVTFDQLARHFQQEYGVYVRDFPVLLARIYGQNPPASVRRMLAENIYEEDTGGLSLGKSHPELFLTMMAGLGLPTRDFDRVRLLPASRRYRAWLDRASNNRDWVVGAAALTIFVEGSVKDRAEIVDPSKPKTAEDIEAIVQRHPLVKYHGLSPDSMDLIRAHQMVEAGHRHDAYAMVVTYATTHRQQQAVLSCVKKCLTLWQTYRDGVAKACGLKKP
;
A
#
# COMPACT_ATOMS: atom_id res chain seq x y z
N MET A 1 8.80 -16.56 -19.62
CA MET A 1 8.17 -17.65 -18.84
C MET A 1 6.67 -17.66 -19.13
N THR A 2 5.95 -18.75 -18.84
CA THR A 2 4.48 -18.76 -19.00
C THR A 2 3.83 -17.75 -18.06
N LYS A 3 2.59 -17.31 -18.35
CA LYS A 3 1.84 -16.40 -17.48
C LYS A 3 1.67 -16.96 -16.06
N SER A 4 1.33 -18.24 -15.95
CA SER A 4 1.17 -18.93 -14.65
C SER A 4 2.48 -18.95 -13.85
N ARG A 5 3.61 -19.29 -14.50
CA ARG A 5 4.92 -19.27 -13.84
C ARG A 5 5.33 -17.86 -13.43
N PHE A 6 5.04 -16.85 -14.24
CA PHE A 6 5.33 -15.46 -13.91
C PHE A 6 4.52 -14.96 -12.71
N GLN A 7 3.23 -15.28 -12.67
CA GLN A 7 2.36 -14.95 -11.54
C GLN A 7 2.85 -15.64 -10.25
N GLU A 8 3.23 -16.91 -10.34
CA GLU A 8 3.77 -17.65 -9.19
C GLU A 8 5.07 -17.03 -8.66
N GLU A 9 5.98 -16.61 -9.54
CA GLU A 9 7.22 -15.93 -9.14
C GLU A 9 6.95 -14.57 -8.46
N LEU A 10 5.91 -13.85 -8.88
CA LEU A 10 5.46 -12.62 -8.19
C LEU A 10 4.89 -12.93 -6.80
N LEU A 11 4.04 -13.95 -6.68
CA LEU A 11 3.45 -14.38 -5.42
C LEU A 11 4.53 -14.84 -4.43
N CYS A 12 5.52 -15.62 -4.87
CA CYS A 12 6.67 -16.02 -4.05
C CYS A 12 7.45 -14.84 -3.45
N ILE A 13 7.48 -13.68 -4.14
CA ILE A 13 8.08 -12.46 -3.58
C ILE A 13 7.15 -11.84 -2.54
N MET A 14 5.84 -11.77 -2.83
CA MET A 14 4.83 -11.17 -1.95
C MET A 14 4.58 -11.98 -0.68
N ASP A 15 4.73 -13.31 -0.71
CA ASP A 15 4.69 -14.19 0.46
C ASP A 15 5.72 -13.78 1.53
N ARG A 16 6.78 -13.07 1.12
CA ARG A 16 7.85 -12.57 1.99
C ARG A 16 7.65 -11.11 2.42
N LYS A 17 6.56 -10.45 2.00
CA LYS A 17 6.20 -9.07 2.38
C LYS A 17 5.59 -9.02 3.79
N HIS A 18 6.37 -9.47 4.77
CA HIS A 18 6.07 -9.34 6.18
C HIS A 18 7.31 -8.79 6.91
N HIS A 19 7.11 -8.20 8.09
CA HIS A 19 8.19 -7.61 8.88
C HIS A 19 8.05 -7.98 10.35
N TRP A 20 9.17 -8.25 11.01
CA TRP A 20 9.22 -8.77 12.38
C TRP A 20 8.62 -7.80 13.42
N ALA A 21 8.62 -6.49 13.14
CA ALA A 21 8.11 -5.48 14.05
C ALA A 21 6.60 -5.28 13.94
N TRP A 22 5.95 -5.82 12.91
CA TRP A 22 4.52 -5.60 12.65
C TRP A 22 3.60 -6.00 13.82
N PRO A 23 3.82 -7.14 14.51
CA PRO A 23 2.99 -7.51 15.66
C PRO A 23 2.93 -6.44 16.76
N ALA A 24 4.03 -5.73 17.02
CA ALA A 24 4.08 -4.67 18.03
C ALA A 24 3.14 -3.48 17.72
N PHE A 25 2.89 -3.21 16.43
CA PHE A 25 1.94 -2.19 16.00
C PHE A 25 0.48 -2.68 15.99
N ALA A 26 0.25 -3.96 16.27
CA ALA A 26 -1.05 -4.61 16.18
C ALA A 26 -1.57 -5.17 17.52
N ASP A 27 -0.73 -5.23 18.55
CA ASP A 27 -1.06 -5.83 19.86
C ASP A 27 -1.31 -4.81 20.97
N GLY A 28 -1.17 -3.51 20.67
CA GLY A 28 -1.38 -2.42 21.63
C GLY A 28 -0.16 -2.06 22.47
N THR A 29 1.01 -2.67 22.24
CA THR A 29 2.20 -2.44 23.07
C THR A 29 2.97 -1.16 22.71
N VAL A 30 2.79 -0.63 21.51
CA VAL A 30 3.45 0.60 21.08
C VAL A 30 2.84 1.85 21.69
N THR A 31 3.67 2.82 22.05
CA THR A 31 3.23 4.12 22.54
C THR A 31 2.71 5.00 21.41
N PHE A 32 1.98 6.04 21.78
CA PHE A 32 1.52 7.07 20.85
C PHE A 32 2.66 7.71 20.04
N ASP A 33 3.78 8.03 20.67
CA ASP A 33 4.95 8.59 19.99
C ASP A 33 5.56 7.61 18.95
N GLN A 34 5.50 6.31 19.23
CA GLN A 34 5.95 5.28 18.29
C GLN A 34 4.99 5.15 17.10
N LEU A 35 3.67 5.20 17.33
CA LEU A 35 2.66 5.28 16.26
C LEU A 35 2.85 6.53 15.40
N ALA A 36 3.07 7.69 16.02
CA ALA A 36 3.33 8.94 15.32
C ALA A 36 4.50 8.80 14.34
N ARG A 37 5.64 8.29 14.82
CA ARG A 37 6.83 8.03 14.00
C ARG A 37 6.53 7.05 12.87
N HIS A 38 5.80 5.98 13.15
CA HIS A 38 5.42 4.99 12.15
C HIS A 38 4.60 5.62 11.02
N PHE A 39 3.49 6.26 11.37
CA PHE A 39 2.53 6.79 10.41
C PHE A 39 3.07 8.01 9.66
N GLN A 40 3.88 8.87 10.28
CA GLN A 40 4.56 9.94 9.57
C GLN A 40 5.43 9.37 8.44
N GLN A 41 6.22 8.34 8.73
CA GLN A 41 7.07 7.73 7.70
C GLN A 41 6.23 7.07 6.61
N GLU A 42 5.16 6.34 6.95
CA GLU A 42 4.25 5.75 5.96
C GLU A 42 3.60 6.81 5.06
N TYR A 43 3.08 7.88 5.68
CA TYR A 43 2.45 8.99 4.98
C TYR A 43 3.39 9.65 3.97
N GLY A 44 4.60 9.99 4.41
CA GLY A 44 5.60 10.65 3.55
C GLY A 44 6.27 9.74 2.53
N VAL A 45 6.29 8.42 2.74
CA VAL A 45 6.92 7.48 1.79
C VAL A 45 6.00 7.17 0.61
N TYR A 46 4.70 6.97 0.84
CA TYR A 46 3.79 6.68 -0.28
C TYR A 46 2.41 7.29 -0.12
N VAL A 47 1.73 7.25 1.04
CA VAL A 47 0.29 7.56 1.11
C VAL A 47 -0.02 8.93 0.51
N ARG A 48 0.68 9.99 0.96
CA ARG A 48 0.42 11.36 0.50
C ARG A 48 0.50 11.51 -1.03
N ASP A 49 1.47 10.85 -1.64
CA ASP A 49 1.81 11.05 -3.04
C ASP A 49 1.41 9.83 -3.90
N PHE A 50 0.62 8.89 -3.35
CA PHE A 50 0.24 7.65 -4.02
C PHE A 50 -0.52 7.88 -5.34
N PRO A 51 -1.53 8.78 -5.40
CA PRO A 51 -2.19 9.11 -6.66
C PRO A 51 -1.22 9.65 -7.72
N VAL A 52 -0.25 10.48 -7.32
CA VAL A 52 0.78 11.04 -8.20
C VAL A 52 1.70 9.95 -8.75
N LEU A 53 2.07 8.97 -7.92
CA LEU A 53 2.87 7.81 -8.35
C LEU A 53 2.11 6.97 -9.39
N LEU A 54 0.80 6.76 -9.20
CA LEU A 54 -0.06 6.08 -10.19
C LEU A 54 -0.20 6.91 -11.48
N ALA A 55 -0.38 8.22 -11.38
CA ALA A 55 -0.51 9.12 -12.52
C ALA A 55 0.73 9.11 -13.42
N ARG A 56 1.94 8.91 -12.88
CA ARG A 56 3.16 8.74 -13.67
C ARG A 56 3.12 7.49 -14.54
N ILE A 57 2.55 6.39 -14.03
CA ILE A 57 2.36 5.15 -14.78
C ILE A 57 1.32 5.37 -15.88
N TYR A 58 0.19 6.01 -15.53
CA TYR A 58 -0.83 6.41 -16.51
C TYR A 58 -0.23 7.28 -17.63
N GLY A 59 0.63 8.23 -17.28
CA GLY A 59 1.32 9.13 -18.22
C GLY A 59 2.29 8.44 -19.19
N GLN A 60 2.73 7.20 -18.91
CA GLN A 60 3.47 6.38 -19.89
C GLN A 60 2.57 5.83 -21.01
N ASN A 61 1.28 6.17 -20.99
CA ASN A 61 0.28 5.80 -21.98
C ASN A 61 0.16 4.26 -22.17
N PRO A 62 -0.18 3.50 -21.10
CA PRO A 62 -0.43 2.08 -21.22
C PRO A 62 -1.67 1.81 -22.10
N PRO A 63 -1.95 0.53 -22.43
CA PRO A 63 -3.14 0.16 -23.21
C PRO A 63 -4.44 0.71 -22.62
N ALA A 64 -5.46 0.91 -23.47
CA ALA A 64 -6.68 1.63 -23.09
C ALA A 64 -7.42 1.02 -21.87
N SER A 65 -7.48 -0.31 -21.77
CA SER A 65 -8.05 -1.01 -20.60
C SER A 65 -7.31 -0.66 -19.31
N VAL A 66 -5.98 -0.66 -19.36
CA VAL A 66 -5.11 -0.30 -18.23
C VAL A 66 -5.26 1.16 -17.85
N ARG A 67 -5.37 2.06 -18.83
CA ARG A 67 -5.63 3.49 -18.54
C ARG A 67 -6.95 3.71 -17.82
N ARG A 68 -8.02 2.98 -18.17
CA ARG A 68 -9.31 3.08 -17.47
C ARG A 68 -9.19 2.65 -16.01
N MET A 69 -8.62 1.47 -15.77
CA MET A 69 -8.34 0.96 -14.43
C MET A 69 -7.50 1.94 -13.59
N LEU A 70 -6.41 2.46 -14.17
CA LEU A 70 -5.57 3.44 -13.47
C LEU A 70 -6.30 4.76 -13.23
N ALA A 71 -7.16 5.22 -14.15
CA ALA A 71 -7.93 6.44 -13.97
C ALA A 71 -8.96 6.31 -12.85
N GLU A 72 -9.66 5.18 -12.76
CA GLU A 72 -10.59 4.88 -11.66
C GLU A 72 -9.85 4.83 -10.32
N ASN A 73 -8.71 4.14 -10.27
CA ASN A 73 -7.88 4.07 -9.06
C ASN A 73 -7.36 5.45 -8.65
N ILE A 74 -6.82 6.24 -9.59
CA ILE A 74 -6.37 7.62 -9.31
C ILE A 74 -7.54 8.49 -8.83
N TYR A 75 -8.72 8.38 -9.46
CA TYR A 75 -9.89 9.16 -9.06
C TYR A 75 -10.32 8.83 -7.63
N GLU A 76 -10.35 7.55 -7.27
CA GLU A 76 -10.66 7.13 -5.90
C GLU A 76 -9.60 7.57 -4.90
N GLU A 77 -8.31 7.35 -5.19
CA GLU A 77 -7.21 7.69 -4.28
C GLU A 77 -7.09 9.21 -4.06
N ASP A 78 -7.27 10.03 -5.11
CA ASP A 78 -7.06 11.48 -5.07
C ASP A 78 -8.32 12.28 -4.70
N THR A 79 -9.51 11.68 -4.72
CA THR A 79 -10.78 12.39 -4.45
C THR A 79 -11.75 11.65 -3.52
N GLY A 80 -11.62 10.33 -3.39
CA GLY A 80 -12.61 9.47 -2.71
C GLY A 80 -13.95 9.38 -3.45
N GLY A 81 -13.99 9.75 -4.73
CA GLY A 81 -15.23 9.91 -5.49
C GLY A 81 -15.99 8.61 -5.78
N LEU A 82 -15.41 7.44 -5.51
CA LEU A 82 -16.10 6.14 -5.59
C LEU A 82 -16.55 5.63 -4.20
N SER A 83 -15.99 6.18 -3.12
CA SER A 83 -16.31 5.78 -1.74
C SER A 83 -16.90 6.93 -0.90
N LEU A 84 -16.12 7.54 -0.01
CA LEU A 84 -16.56 8.42 1.08
C LEU A 84 -16.32 9.92 0.78
N GLY A 85 -16.03 10.27 -0.47
CA GLY A 85 -15.93 11.66 -0.94
C GLY A 85 -14.75 12.45 -0.38
N LYS A 86 -13.71 11.76 0.10
CA LYS A 86 -12.44 12.35 0.53
C LYS A 86 -11.28 11.51 0.04
N SER A 87 -10.19 12.16 -0.36
CA SER A 87 -8.99 11.47 -0.82
C SER A 87 -8.41 10.57 0.27
N HIS A 88 -7.73 9.50 -0.12
CA HIS A 88 -7.10 8.58 0.83
C HIS A 88 -6.05 9.27 1.72
N PRO A 89 -5.23 10.22 1.21
CA PRO A 89 -4.39 11.06 2.06
C PRO A 89 -5.17 11.86 3.12
N GLU A 90 -6.32 12.43 2.79
CA GLU A 90 -7.16 13.18 3.75
C GLU A 90 -7.82 12.26 4.78
N LEU A 91 -8.29 11.09 4.36
CA LEU A 91 -8.82 10.07 5.27
C LEU A 91 -7.74 9.56 6.21
N PHE A 92 -6.51 9.38 5.73
CA PHE A 92 -5.36 9.04 6.57
C PHE A 92 -5.11 10.13 7.62
N LEU A 93 -5.10 11.40 7.23
CA LEU A 93 -4.93 12.52 8.19
C LEU A 93 -6.09 12.61 9.19
N THR A 94 -7.32 12.29 8.78
CA THR A 94 -8.47 12.19 9.69
C THR A 94 -8.26 11.10 10.73
N MET A 95 -7.77 9.92 10.32
CA MET A 95 -7.41 8.82 11.21
C MET A 95 -6.32 9.22 12.21
N MET A 96 -5.30 9.97 11.74
CA MET A 96 -4.24 10.49 12.61
C MET A 96 -4.76 11.53 13.61
N ALA A 97 -5.60 12.45 13.16
CA ALA A 97 -6.24 13.44 14.03
C ALA A 97 -7.11 12.78 15.10
N GLY A 98 -7.82 11.70 14.76
CA GLY A 98 -8.61 10.91 15.71
C GLY A 98 -7.77 10.22 16.79
N LEU A 99 -6.49 9.94 16.52
CA LEU A 99 -5.55 9.46 17.55
C LEU A 99 -5.05 10.61 18.46
N GLY A 100 -5.31 11.86 18.08
CA GLY A 100 -4.77 13.05 18.74
C GLY A 100 -3.48 13.58 18.11
N LEU A 101 -3.08 13.07 16.94
CA LEU A 101 -1.89 13.56 16.21
C LEU A 101 -2.27 14.79 15.39
N PRO A 102 -1.63 15.96 15.60
CA PRO A 102 -1.89 17.14 14.80
C PRO A 102 -1.58 16.89 13.32
N THR A 103 -2.51 17.20 12.41
CA THR A 103 -2.30 17.02 10.96
C THR A 103 -1.10 17.81 10.43
N ARG A 104 -0.83 18.98 11.01
CA ARG A 104 0.37 19.81 10.71
C ARG A 104 1.70 19.06 10.88
N ASP A 105 1.73 18.03 11.73
CA ASP A 105 2.94 17.22 11.95
C ASP A 105 3.23 16.31 10.74
N PHE A 106 2.31 16.21 9.78
CA PHE A 106 2.42 15.45 8.54
C PHE A 106 2.72 16.32 7.31
N ASP A 107 2.60 17.66 7.40
CA ASP A 107 2.85 18.57 6.27
C ASP A 107 4.28 18.42 5.72
N ARG A 108 5.25 18.30 6.63
CA ARG A 108 6.68 18.21 6.31
C ARG A 108 7.36 17.06 7.04
N VAL A 109 6.88 15.85 6.77
CA VAL A 109 7.52 14.62 7.27
C VAL A 109 9.00 14.60 6.93
N ARG A 110 9.85 14.55 7.95
CA ARG A 110 11.28 14.29 7.79
C ARG A 110 11.52 12.78 7.67
N LEU A 111 11.67 12.31 6.43
CA LEU A 111 11.96 10.89 6.18
C LEU A 111 13.32 10.47 6.76
N LEU A 112 13.31 9.33 7.46
CA LEU A 112 14.51 8.61 7.87
C LEU A 112 15.35 8.22 6.64
N PRO A 113 16.67 7.99 6.78
CA PRO A 113 17.51 7.64 5.64
C PRO A 113 17.00 6.41 4.85
N ALA A 114 16.54 5.37 5.54
CA ALA A 114 15.99 4.17 4.90
C ALA A 114 14.66 4.45 4.17
N SER A 115 13.74 5.18 4.83
CA SER A 115 12.47 5.62 4.24
C SER A 115 12.69 6.47 2.99
N ARG A 116 13.63 7.41 3.03
CA ARG A 116 13.99 8.27 1.89
C ARG A 116 14.53 7.45 0.71
N ARG A 117 15.38 6.45 0.97
CA ARG A 117 15.87 5.54 -0.08
C ARG A 117 14.75 4.75 -0.73
N TYR A 118 13.79 4.27 0.06
CA TYR A 118 12.64 3.53 -0.46
C TYR A 118 11.71 4.44 -1.26
N ARG A 119 11.37 5.63 -0.74
CA ARG A 119 10.64 6.67 -1.48
C ARG A 119 11.29 6.99 -2.83
N ALA A 120 12.59 7.29 -2.83
CA ALA A 120 13.31 7.59 -4.07
C ALA A 120 13.31 6.42 -5.07
N TRP A 121 13.22 5.17 -4.59
CA TRP A 121 13.02 4.02 -5.46
C TRP A 121 11.61 3.98 -6.06
N LEU A 122 10.56 4.23 -5.27
CA LEU A 122 9.18 4.34 -5.78
C LEU A 122 9.05 5.47 -6.81
N ASP A 123 9.70 6.61 -6.60
CA ASP A 123 9.75 7.70 -7.58
C ASP A 123 10.38 7.25 -8.91
N ARG A 124 11.48 6.48 -8.86
CA ARG A 124 12.11 5.94 -10.07
C ARG A 124 11.28 4.85 -10.74
N ALA A 125 10.65 3.97 -9.96
CA ALA A 125 9.85 2.86 -10.47
C ALA A 125 8.56 3.36 -11.14
N SER A 126 7.85 4.30 -10.50
CA SER A 126 6.65 4.94 -11.06
C SER A 126 6.91 5.69 -12.36
N ASN A 127 8.13 6.22 -12.55
CA ASN A 127 8.53 6.95 -13.75
C ASN A 127 9.29 6.08 -14.78
N ASN A 128 9.21 4.74 -14.68
CA ASN A 128 9.86 3.85 -15.63
C ASN A 128 9.15 3.89 -17.00
N ARG A 129 9.91 3.92 -18.10
CA ARG A 129 9.35 3.89 -19.47
C ARG A 129 8.56 2.60 -19.75
N ASP A 130 9.00 1.48 -19.20
CA ASP A 130 8.24 0.24 -19.20
C ASP A 130 7.17 0.32 -18.11
N TRP A 131 6.01 0.88 -18.44
CA TRP A 131 4.91 1.17 -17.49
C TRP A 131 4.55 -0.04 -16.61
N VAL A 132 4.66 -1.27 -17.13
CA VAL A 132 4.35 -2.51 -16.40
C VAL A 132 5.25 -2.72 -15.19
N VAL A 133 6.48 -2.18 -15.22
CA VAL A 133 7.41 -2.18 -14.08
C VAL A 133 6.92 -1.24 -12.98
N GLY A 134 6.47 -0.04 -13.35
CA GLY A 134 5.86 0.90 -12.42
C GLY A 134 4.57 0.33 -11.84
N ALA A 135 3.66 -0.17 -12.68
CA ALA A 135 2.41 -0.79 -12.27
C ALA A 135 2.65 -1.90 -11.23
N ALA A 136 3.57 -2.84 -11.50
CA ALA A 136 3.91 -3.89 -10.54
C ALA A 136 4.48 -3.35 -9.21
N ALA A 137 5.25 -2.27 -9.24
CA ALA A 137 5.77 -1.67 -8.02
C ALA A 137 4.68 -1.04 -7.14
N LEU A 138 3.66 -0.42 -7.74
CA LEU A 138 2.62 0.31 -7.00
C LEU A 138 1.41 -0.57 -6.71
N THR A 139 0.81 -1.18 -7.74
CA THR A 139 -0.46 -1.91 -7.59
C THR A 139 -0.30 -3.34 -7.06
N ILE A 140 0.82 -4.01 -7.39
CA ILE A 140 1.13 -5.31 -6.77
C ILE A 140 1.85 -5.09 -5.44
N PHE A 141 3.01 -4.42 -5.44
CA PHE A 141 3.83 -4.40 -4.23
C PHE A 141 3.34 -3.42 -3.15
N VAL A 142 3.07 -2.15 -3.46
CA VAL A 142 2.70 -1.17 -2.41
C VAL A 142 1.32 -1.49 -1.84
N GLU A 143 0.29 -1.61 -2.68
CA GLU A 143 -1.09 -1.92 -2.27
C GLU A 143 -1.26 -3.36 -1.74
N GLY A 144 -0.48 -4.32 -2.26
CA GLY A 144 -0.65 -5.72 -1.91
C GLY A 144 -0.14 -6.09 -0.53
N SER A 145 -0.32 -7.35 -0.14
CA SER A 145 0.15 -7.87 1.13
C SER A 145 0.55 -9.34 1.03
N VAL A 146 0.97 -9.92 2.16
CA VAL A 146 1.20 -11.37 2.28
C VAL A 146 -0.08 -12.19 2.02
N LYS A 147 -1.27 -11.56 2.04
CA LYS A 147 -2.55 -12.22 1.76
C LYS A 147 -2.84 -12.38 0.27
N ASP A 148 -2.08 -11.74 -0.62
CA ASP A 148 -2.38 -11.71 -2.06
C ASP A 148 -2.51 -13.11 -2.66
N ARG A 149 -1.69 -14.07 -2.23
CA ARG A 149 -1.82 -15.47 -2.69
C ARG A 149 -3.17 -16.08 -2.33
N ALA A 150 -3.62 -15.88 -1.10
CA ALA A 150 -4.91 -16.39 -0.65
C ALA A 150 -6.05 -15.72 -1.45
N GLU A 151 -6.00 -14.40 -1.63
CA GLU A 151 -6.98 -13.67 -2.44
C GLU A 151 -6.99 -14.17 -3.90
N ILE A 152 -5.83 -14.39 -4.52
CA ILE A 152 -5.76 -14.88 -5.90
C ILE A 152 -6.41 -16.26 -6.05
N VAL A 153 -6.28 -17.14 -5.05
CA VAL A 153 -6.86 -18.49 -5.05
C VAL A 153 -8.34 -18.48 -4.69
N ASP A 154 -8.72 -17.72 -3.67
CA ASP A 154 -10.07 -17.61 -3.14
C ASP A 154 -10.44 -16.13 -2.96
N PRO A 155 -11.03 -15.50 -4.00
CA PRO A 155 -11.34 -14.08 -4.00
C PRO A 155 -12.29 -13.69 -2.85
N SER A 156 -11.92 -12.68 -2.07
CA SER A 156 -12.85 -12.07 -1.11
C SER A 156 -14.14 -11.62 -1.79
N LYS A 157 -15.27 -11.95 -1.17
CA LYS A 157 -16.58 -11.44 -1.56
C LYS A 157 -16.72 -9.97 -1.12
N PRO A 158 -17.56 -9.17 -1.81
CA PRO A 158 -17.95 -7.86 -1.30
C PRO A 158 -18.49 -7.99 0.14
N LYS A 159 -17.98 -7.14 1.03
CA LYS A 159 -18.35 -7.12 2.44
C LYS A 159 -19.62 -6.29 2.66
N THR A 160 -20.49 -6.72 3.56
CA THR A 160 -21.65 -5.89 3.96
C THR A 160 -21.20 -4.72 4.84
N ALA A 161 -22.09 -3.75 5.09
CA ALA A 161 -21.80 -2.68 6.04
C ALA A 161 -21.48 -3.23 7.44
N GLU A 162 -22.19 -4.27 7.88
CA GLU A 162 -21.97 -4.93 9.17
C GLU A 162 -20.60 -5.60 9.23
N ASP A 163 -20.17 -6.27 8.15
CA ASP A 163 -18.84 -6.88 8.06
C ASP A 163 -17.74 -5.82 8.17
N ILE A 164 -17.91 -4.68 7.47
CA ILE A 164 -16.96 -3.56 7.49
C ILE A 164 -16.86 -2.96 8.90
N GLU A 165 -17.99 -2.70 9.56
CA GLU A 165 -17.97 -2.19 10.93
C GLU A 165 -17.36 -3.18 11.91
N ALA A 166 -17.60 -4.49 11.74
CA ALA A 166 -16.95 -5.51 12.56
C ALA A 166 -15.41 -5.49 12.40
N ILE A 167 -14.90 -5.19 11.20
CA ILE A 167 -13.47 -5.00 10.95
C ILE A 167 -12.94 -3.74 11.64
N VAL A 168 -13.67 -2.62 11.51
CA VAL A 168 -13.32 -1.35 12.17
C VAL A 168 -13.21 -1.52 13.68
N GLN A 169 -14.20 -2.16 14.33
CA GLN A 169 -14.21 -2.37 15.78
C GLN A 169 -13.06 -3.26 16.27
N ARG A 170 -12.56 -4.16 15.42
CA ARG A 170 -11.43 -5.05 15.73
C ARG A 170 -10.07 -4.44 15.39
N HIS A 171 -10.04 -3.27 14.73
CA HIS A 171 -8.80 -2.66 14.29
C HIS A 171 -7.92 -2.28 15.50
N PRO A 172 -6.60 -2.55 15.49
CA PRO A 172 -5.73 -2.29 16.63
C PRO A 172 -5.77 -0.86 17.17
N LEU A 173 -5.88 0.13 16.27
CA LEU A 173 -5.99 1.54 16.68
C LEU A 173 -7.25 1.82 17.50
N VAL A 174 -8.38 1.20 17.16
CA VAL A 174 -9.63 1.32 17.91
C VAL A 174 -9.53 0.52 19.21
N LYS A 175 -9.17 -0.76 19.09
CA LYS A 175 -9.20 -1.72 20.21
C LYS A 175 -8.20 -1.39 21.33
N TYR A 176 -7.00 -0.92 20.98
CA TYR A 176 -5.91 -0.75 21.93
C TYR A 176 -5.44 0.69 22.12
N HIS A 177 -5.64 1.56 21.12
CA HIS A 177 -5.16 2.94 21.17
C HIS A 177 -6.28 3.98 21.32
N GLY A 178 -7.52 3.54 21.51
CA GLY A 178 -8.66 4.40 21.82
C GLY A 178 -9.09 5.32 20.68
N LEU A 179 -8.69 5.01 19.43
CA LEU A 179 -9.15 5.74 18.25
C LEU A 179 -10.68 5.61 18.14
N SER A 180 -11.36 6.73 17.97
CA SER A 180 -12.79 6.70 17.66
C SER A 180 -13.05 5.94 16.34
N PRO A 181 -13.98 4.98 16.30
CA PRO A 181 -14.43 4.35 15.05
C PRO A 181 -14.89 5.35 13.99
N ASP A 182 -15.33 6.54 14.37
CA ASP A 182 -15.74 7.59 13.42
C ASP A 182 -14.55 8.14 12.61
N SER A 183 -13.31 7.94 13.07
CA SER A 183 -12.09 8.35 12.36
C SER A 183 -11.51 7.24 11.47
N MET A 184 -12.25 6.15 11.24
CA MET A 184 -11.78 4.95 10.53
C MET A 184 -12.26 4.86 9.08
N ASP A 185 -12.67 5.97 8.49
CA ASP A 185 -13.18 6.03 7.12
C ASP A 185 -12.17 5.56 6.07
N LEU A 186 -10.87 5.71 6.31
CA LEU A 186 -9.85 5.11 5.43
C LEU A 186 -9.98 3.58 5.37
N ILE A 187 -10.21 2.92 6.51
CA ILE A 187 -10.39 1.47 6.55
C ILE A 187 -11.70 1.08 5.89
N ARG A 188 -12.77 1.85 6.10
CA ARG A 188 -14.06 1.64 5.41
C ARG A 188 -13.89 1.73 3.89
N ALA A 189 -13.28 2.80 3.39
CA ALA A 189 -13.03 3.02 1.97
C ALA A 189 -12.28 1.84 1.35
N HIS A 190 -11.17 1.39 1.97
CA HIS A 190 -10.45 0.21 1.49
C HIS A 190 -11.33 -1.05 1.45
N GLN A 191 -12.13 -1.32 2.49
CA GLN A 191 -12.97 -2.51 2.53
C GLN A 191 -14.13 -2.49 1.51
N MET A 192 -14.64 -1.31 1.15
CA MET A 192 -15.70 -1.14 0.14
C MET A 192 -15.24 -1.50 -1.26
N VAL A 193 -13.94 -1.33 -1.56
CA VAL A 193 -13.36 -1.55 -2.90
C VAL A 193 -12.38 -2.73 -2.96
N GLU A 194 -12.10 -3.42 -1.85
CA GLU A 194 -11.09 -4.50 -1.79
C GLU A 194 -11.43 -5.71 -2.67
N ALA A 195 -12.71 -6.03 -2.85
CA ALA A 195 -13.15 -7.21 -3.57
C ALA A 195 -12.77 -7.13 -5.06
N GLY A 196 -11.92 -8.05 -5.52
CA GLY A 196 -11.49 -8.14 -6.93
C GLY A 196 -10.31 -7.25 -7.31
N HIS A 197 -10.02 -6.17 -6.56
CA HIS A 197 -8.91 -5.24 -6.86
C HIS A 197 -7.55 -5.95 -6.96
N ARG A 198 -7.32 -6.99 -6.15
CA ARG A 198 -6.06 -7.76 -6.21
C ARG A 198 -5.94 -8.56 -7.50
N HIS A 199 -7.00 -9.20 -7.99
CA HIS A 199 -6.97 -9.92 -9.27
C HIS A 199 -6.69 -8.99 -10.43
N ASP A 200 -7.31 -7.81 -10.44
CA ASP A 200 -7.11 -6.83 -11.49
C ASP A 200 -5.66 -6.35 -11.56
N ALA A 201 -5.02 -6.09 -10.41
CA ALA A 201 -3.62 -5.72 -10.34
C ALA A 201 -2.70 -6.79 -10.94
N TYR A 202 -2.89 -8.06 -10.58
CA TYR A 202 -2.10 -9.18 -11.12
C TYR A 202 -2.41 -9.44 -12.59
N ALA A 203 -3.69 -9.44 -12.98
CA ALA A 203 -4.12 -9.67 -14.36
C ALA A 203 -3.54 -8.61 -15.30
N MET A 204 -3.52 -7.34 -14.89
CA MET A 204 -2.87 -6.24 -15.62
C MET A 204 -1.38 -6.56 -15.87
N VAL A 205 -0.61 -6.83 -14.81
CA VAL A 205 0.84 -7.02 -14.94
C VAL A 205 1.17 -8.30 -15.71
N VAL A 206 0.51 -9.42 -15.40
CA VAL A 206 0.76 -10.74 -16.02
C VAL A 206 0.33 -10.76 -17.49
N THR A 207 -0.73 -10.04 -17.84
CA THR A 207 -1.19 -9.97 -19.23
C THR A 207 -0.26 -9.16 -20.11
N TYR A 208 0.28 -8.04 -19.60
CA TYR A 208 1.02 -7.08 -20.42
C TYR A 208 2.55 -7.19 -20.33
N ALA A 209 3.11 -7.88 -19.34
CA ALA A 209 4.53 -8.28 -19.35
C ALA A 209 4.72 -9.50 -20.29
N THR A 210 4.64 -9.27 -21.59
CA THR A 210 4.60 -10.33 -22.61
C THR A 210 5.98 -10.87 -22.99
N THR A 211 7.04 -10.07 -22.82
CA THR A 211 8.41 -10.48 -23.15
C THR A 211 9.16 -11.02 -21.92
N HIS A 212 10.12 -11.92 -22.14
CA HIS A 212 11.00 -12.39 -21.06
C HIS A 212 11.74 -11.24 -20.38
N ARG A 213 12.20 -10.24 -21.15
CA ARG A 213 12.87 -9.04 -20.63
C ARG A 213 11.97 -8.24 -19.68
N GLN A 214 10.71 -7.99 -20.06
CA GLN A 214 9.75 -7.29 -19.20
C GLN A 214 9.43 -8.07 -17.94
N GLN A 215 9.20 -9.39 -18.06
CA GLN A 215 8.95 -10.25 -16.91
C GLN A 215 10.12 -10.21 -15.92
N GLN A 216 11.37 -10.31 -16.40
CA GLN A 216 12.55 -10.19 -15.54
C GLN A 216 12.71 -8.79 -14.93
N ALA A 217 12.40 -7.73 -15.67
CA ALA A 217 12.42 -6.36 -15.15
C ALA A 217 11.39 -6.17 -14.03
N VAL A 218 10.17 -6.69 -14.21
CA VAL A 218 9.12 -6.68 -13.19
C VAL A 218 9.55 -7.46 -11.95
N LEU A 219 9.99 -8.73 -12.09
CA LEU A 219 10.44 -9.53 -10.94
C LEU A 219 11.60 -8.85 -10.20
N SER A 220 12.56 -8.27 -10.93
CA SER A 220 13.67 -7.54 -10.33
C SER A 220 13.20 -6.29 -9.59
N CYS A 221 12.20 -5.59 -10.13
CA CYS A 221 11.61 -4.43 -9.49
C CYS A 221 10.90 -4.79 -8.19
N VAL A 222 10.01 -5.80 -8.20
CA VAL A 222 9.26 -6.23 -7.01
C VAL A 222 10.22 -6.80 -5.95
N LYS A 223 11.26 -7.57 -6.34
CA LYS A 223 12.34 -8.01 -5.43
C LYS A 223 13.04 -6.82 -4.78
N LYS A 224 13.36 -5.79 -5.57
CA LYS A 224 14.01 -4.57 -5.05
C LYS A 224 13.09 -3.79 -4.12
N CYS A 225 11.79 -3.71 -4.44
CA CYS A 225 10.78 -3.15 -3.55
C CYS A 225 10.78 -3.88 -2.21
N LEU A 226 10.76 -5.22 -2.21
CA LEU A 226 10.81 -6.01 -0.97
C LEU A 226 12.04 -5.69 -0.11
N THR A 227 13.23 -5.72 -0.71
CA THR A 227 14.48 -5.44 0.04
C THR A 227 14.49 -4.03 0.63
N LEU A 228 14.07 -3.02 -0.15
CA LEU A 228 14.07 -1.63 0.31
C LEU A 228 12.95 -1.38 1.34
N TRP A 229 11.79 -2.00 1.17
CA TRP A 229 10.69 -1.95 2.12
C TRP A 229 11.07 -2.59 3.45
N GLN A 230 11.75 -3.74 3.45
CA GLN A 230 12.25 -4.36 4.68
C GLN A 230 13.25 -3.43 5.40
N THR A 231 14.20 -2.84 4.65
CA THR A 231 15.18 -1.89 5.21
C THR A 231 14.49 -0.63 5.75
N TYR A 232 13.45 -0.15 5.06
CA TYR A 232 12.61 0.96 5.49
C TYR A 232 11.91 0.64 6.82
N ARG A 233 11.22 -0.52 6.90
CA ARG A 233 10.52 -0.96 8.11
C ARG A 233 11.48 -1.24 9.27
N ASP A 234 12.69 -1.77 9.01
CA ASP A 234 13.75 -1.88 10.03
C ASP A 234 14.16 -0.50 10.57
N GLY A 235 14.29 0.49 9.69
CA GLY A 235 14.60 1.87 10.07
C GLY A 235 13.52 2.48 10.97
N VAL A 236 12.24 2.26 10.63
CA VAL A 236 11.10 2.70 11.45
C VAL A 236 11.09 1.99 12.80
N ALA A 237 11.23 0.66 12.82
CA ALA A 237 11.26 -0.13 14.05
C ALA A 237 12.38 0.33 15.00
N LYS A 238 13.58 0.56 14.47
CA LYS A 238 14.71 1.12 15.22
C LYS A 238 14.42 2.53 15.76
N ALA A 239 13.80 3.40 14.95
CA ALA A 239 13.43 4.74 15.38
C ALA A 239 12.33 4.76 16.45
N CYS A 240 11.54 3.68 16.53
CA CYS A 240 10.58 3.41 17.58
C CYS A 240 11.21 2.71 18.81
N GLY A 241 12.50 2.34 18.76
CA GLY A 241 13.16 1.63 19.86
C GLY A 241 12.76 0.16 20.01
N LEU A 242 12.07 -0.42 19.01
CA LEU A 242 11.72 -1.83 18.99
C LEU A 242 12.98 -2.68 18.79
N LYS A 243 13.07 -3.78 19.55
CA LYS A 243 14.17 -4.73 19.45
C LYS A 243 13.72 -5.94 18.67
N LYS A 244 14.59 -6.40 17.77
CA LYS A 244 14.36 -7.67 17.07
C LYS A 244 14.39 -8.79 18.12
N PRO A 245 13.41 -9.71 18.11
CA PRO A 245 13.43 -10.90 18.96
C PRO A 245 14.71 -11.72 18.76
#